data_AF-A0A8S0ZZF4-F1
#
_entry.id   AF-A0A8S0ZZF4-F1
#
_cell.length_a   1.000
_cell.length_b   1.000
_cell.length_c   1.000
_cell.angle_alpha   90.00
_cell.angle_beta   90.00
_cell.angle_gamma   90.00
#
_symmetry.space_group_name_H-M   'P 1'
#
loop_
_entity.id
_entity.type
_entity.pdbx_description
1 polymer ?
#
loop_
_entity_poly.entity_id
_entity_poly.type
_entity_poly.pdbx_seq_one_letter_code
_entity_poly.pdbx_strand_id
1 'polypeptide(L)'
;MDLVETALLLYVRRKRKFKRKKKQWWVHPYLADRCKKGPFVNIYDDLRRYPDKFFSYVRMSVRSFDELLTLCENDLLKQDTILRKSISPEEKLFVTLR
;
A
#
# COMPACT_ATOMS: atom_id res chain seq x y z
N MET A 1 22.25 39.75 8.52
CA MET A 1 22.25 38.43 7.85
C MET A 1 23.17 38.57 6.66
N ASP A 2 24.44 38.29 6.87
CA ASP A 2 25.48 38.62 5.91
C ASP A 2 25.48 37.64 4.73
N LEU A 3 26.00 38.07 3.58
CA LEU A 3 26.08 37.25 2.36
C LEU A 3 26.82 35.93 2.62
N VAL A 4 27.79 35.94 3.53
CA VAL A 4 28.57 34.77 3.96
C VAL A 4 27.70 33.79 4.76
N GLU A 5 26.91 34.28 5.71
CA GLU A 5 26.02 33.44 6.51
C GLU A 5 24.95 32.76 5.65
N THR A 6 24.38 33.50 4.70
CA THR A 6 23.38 32.96 3.76
C THR A 6 23.98 31.91 2.83
N ALA A 7 25.19 32.14 2.30
CA ALA A 7 25.92 31.16 1.49
C ALA A 7 26.26 29.89 2.28
N LEU A 8 26.67 30.02 3.54
CA LEU A 8 27.00 28.90 4.42
C LEU A 8 25.76 28.07 4.77
N LEU A 9 24.62 28.74 5.03
CA LEU A 9 23.32 28.09 5.21
C LEU A 9 22.89 27.28 3.98
N LEU A 10 23.03 27.85 2.77
CA LEU A 10 22.70 27.18 1.51
C LEU A 10 23.60 25.94 1.28
N TYR A 11 24.90 26.06 1.56
CA TYR A 11 25.85 24.95 1.45
C TYR A 11 25.50 23.79 2.40
N VAL A 12 25.25 24.09 3.69
CA VAL A 12 24.84 23.09 4.68
C VAL A 12 23.53 22.40 4.26
N ARG A 13 22.55 23.17 3.77
CA ARG A 13 21.26 22.64 3.29
C ARG A 13 21.44 21.72 2.08
N ARG A 14 22.29 22.09 1.12
CA ARG A 14 22.63 21.26 -0.05
C ARG A 14 23.34 19.97 0.36
N LYS A 15 24.30 20.05 1.27
CA LYS A 15 25.04 18.88 1.81
C LYS A 15 24.11 17.93 2.58
N ARG A 16 23.18 18.47 3.39
CA ARG A 16 22.13 17.67 4.07
C ARG A 16 21.18 17.00 3.06
N LYS A 17 20.82 17.70 1.97
CA LYS A 17 19.98 17.15 0.88
C LYS A 17 20.69 16.02 0.12
N PHE A 18 22.00 16.14 -0.12
CA PHE A 18 22.81 15.06 -0.71
C PHE A 18 23.02 13.88 0.25
N LYS A 19 23.19 14.14 1.55
CA LYS A 19 23.34 13.09 2.59
C LYS A 19 22.04 12.35 2.91
N ARG A 20 20.85 12.97 2.71
CA ARG A 20 19.58 12.24 2.60
C ARG A 20 19.65 11.43 1.32
N LYS A 21 20.32 10.27 1.40
CA LYS A 21 20.48 9.28 0.34
C LYS A 21 19.23 9.28 -0.53
N LYS A 22 19.39 9.46 -1.85
CA LYS A 22 18.32 9.14 -2.80
C LYS A 22 17.82 7.75 -2.42
N LYS A 23 16.53 7.62 -2.10
CA LYS A 23 15.95 6.29 -1.92
C LYS A 23 16.30 5.49 -3.17
N GLN A 24 16.99 4.37 -3.01
CA GLN A 24 17.40 3.52 -4.13
C GLN A 24 16.18 3.11 -4.94
N TRP A 25 15.04 2.92 -4.26
CA TRP A 25 13.75 2.57 -4.84
C TRP A 25 12.65 3.38 -4.16
N TRP A 26 11.74 3.97 -4.93
CA TRP A 26 10.46 4.47 -4.39
C TRP A 26 9.59 3.27 -4.00
N VAL A 27 9.39 2.35 -4.95
CA VAL A 27 8.76 1.04 -4.75
C VAL A 27 9.81 0.00 -5.12
N HIS A 28 10.05 -0.97 -4.25
CA HIS A 28 11.00 -2.04 -4.53
C HIS A 28 10.49 -2.90 -5.71
N PRO A 29 11.34 -3.36 -6.65
CA PRO A 29 10.91 -4.17 -7.80
C PRO A 29 10.08 -5.40 -7.42
N TYR A 30 10.42 -6.04 -6.30
CA TYR A 30 9.63 -7.13 -5.69
C TYR A 30 8.15 -6.76 -5.47
N LEU A 31 7.88 -5.52 -5.02
CA LEU A 31 6.53 -5.03 -4.74
C LEU A 31 5.85 -4.42 -5.96
N ALA A 32 6.61 -4.11 -7.01
CA ALA A 32 6.07 -3.53 -8.24
C ALA A 32 5.10 -4.50 -8.95
N ASP A 33 5.39 -5.80 -8.85
CA ASP A 33 4.56 -6.87 -9.43
C ASP A 33 3.44 -7.37 -8.48
N ARG A 34 3.11 -6.67 -7.38
CA ARG A 34 2.09 -7.13 -6.42
C ARG A 34 0.74 -7.41 -7.09
N CYS A 35 0.33 -6.59 -8.05
CA CYS A 35 -0.93 -6.78 -8.77
C CYS A 35 -0.96 -8.05 -9.65
N LYS A 36 0.17 -8.74 -9.82
CA LYS A 36 0.29 -10.00 -10.59
C LYS A 36 0.69 -11.20 -9.75
N LYS A 37 1.50 -10.98 -8.71
CA LYS A 37 2.13 -12.02 -7.89
C LYS A 37 1.75 -11.93 -6.41
N GLY A 38 0.87 -10.99 -6.06
CA GLY A 38 0.48 -10.72 -4.69
C GLY A 38 -0.35 -11.86 -4.09
N PRO A 39 -0.29 -12.07 -2.76
CA PRO A 39 -1.09 -13.08 -2.08
C PRO A 39 -2.59 -12.93 -2.34
N PHE A 40 -3.08 -11.69 -2.40
CA PHE A 40 -4.49 -11.41 -2.73
C PHE A 40 -4.87 -11.98 -4.09
N VAL A 41 -4.16 -11.57 -5.15
CA VAL A 41 -4.44 -12.00 -6.53
C VAL A 41 -4.36 -13.52 -6.70
N ASN A 42 -3.47 -14.19 -5.97
CA ASN A 42 -3.25 -15.62 -6.12
C ASN A 42 -4.16 -16.51 -5.25
N ILE A 43 -4.62 -16.01 -4.09
CA ILE A 43 -5.25 -16.87 -3.06
C ILE A 43 -6.71 -16.47 -2.82
N TYR A 44 -7.07 -15.22 -3.06
CA TYR A 44 -8.36 -14.68 -2.64
C TYR A 44 -9.56 -15.39 -3.28
N ASP A 45 -9.54 -15.53 -4.60
CA ASP A 45 -10.63 -16.18 -5.36
C ASP A 45 -10.76 -17.66 -4.98
N ASP A 46 -9.63 -18.35 -4.77
CA ASP A 46 -9.62 -19.74 -4.34
C ASP A 46 -10.19 -19.88 -2.92
N LEU A 47 -9.82 -19.00 -1.98
CA LEU A 47 -10.40 -19.02 -0.63
C LEU A 47 -11.90 -18.78 -0.66
N ARG A 48 -12.39 -17.84 -1.47
CA ARG A 48 -13.84 -17.57 -1.57
C ARG A 48 -14.64 -18.78 -2.05
N ARG A 49 -14.06 -19.68 -2.85
CA ARG A 49 -14.70 -20.94 -3.30
C ARG A 49 -14.82 -21.98 -2.18
N TYR A 50 -14.01 -21.87 -1.13
CA TYR A 50 -13.99 -22.80 -0.01
C TYR A 50 -14.29 -22.05 1.31
N PRO A 51 -15.58 -21.87 1.68
CA PRO A 51 -15.99 -21.09 2.84
C PRO A 51 -15.28 -21.46 4.15
N ASP A 52 -15.02 -22.76 4.39
CA ASP A 52 -14.31 -23.23 5.58
C ASP A 52 -12.87 -22.71 5.63
N LYS A 53 -12.19 -22.69 4.48
CA LYS A 53 -10.83 -22.16 4.35
C LYS A 53 -10.83 -20.64 4.45
N PHE A 54 -11.80 -19.97 3.83
CA PHE A 54 -11.98 -18.52 3.97
C PHE A 54 -12.16 -18.13 5.43
N PHE A 55 -13.03 -18.83 6.16
CA PHE A 55 -13.26 -18.61 7.58
C PHE A 55 -12.00 -18.87 8.41
N SER A 56 -11.26 -19.94 8.11
CA SER A 56 -9.99 -20.20 8.80
C SER A 56 -8.94 -19.10 8.57
N TYR A 57 -8.98 -18.44 7.41
CA TYR A 57 -8.00 -17.45 7.00
C TYR A 57 -8.34 -16.03 7.49
N VAL A 58 -9.59 -15.58 7.28
CA VAL A 58 -10.07 -14.22 7.56
C VAL A 58 -10.85 -14.13 8.87
N ARG A 59 -11.16 -15.28 9.51
CA ARG A 59 -11.95 -15.39 10.76
C ARG A 59 -13.40 -14.91 10.65
N MET A 60 -13.95 -14.88 9.45
CA MET A 60 -15.35 -14.53 9.19
C MET A 60 -15.87 -15.25 7.95
N SER A 61 -17.19 -15.33 7.83
CA SER A 61 -17.83 -15.89 6.63
C SER A 61 -17.60 -14.96 5.44
N VAL A 62 -17.67 -15.50 4.21
CA VAL A 62 -17.61 -14.69 2.98
C VAL A 62 -18.69 -13.60 3.00
N ARG A 63 -19.91 -13.96 3.41
CA ARG A 63 -21.02 -13.01 3.53
C ARG A 63 -20.72 -11.86 4.49
N SER A 64 -20.21 -12.18 5.68
CA SER A 64 -19.85 -11.16 6.68
C SER A 64 -18.72 -10.25 6.19
N PHE A 65 -17.77 -10.81 5.43
CA PHE A 65 -16.73 -10.04 4.78
C PHE A 65 -17.32 -9.07 3.75
N ASP A 66 -18.27 -9.53 2.93
CA ASP A 66 -18.91 -8.70 1.90
C ASP A 66 -19.74 -7.57 2.54
N GLU A 67 -20.50 -7.89 3.59
CA GLU A 67 -21.24 -6.91 4.39
C GLU A 67 -20.27 -5.87 4.98
N LEU A 68 -19.16 -6.30 5.60
CA LEU A 68 -18.16 -5.38 6.14
C LEU A 68 -17.49 -4.54 5.04
N LEU A 69 -17.21 -5.15 3.89
CA LEU A 69 -16.64 -4.46 2.74
C LEU A 69 -17.57 -3.35 2.26
N THR A 70 -18.85 -3.62 2.07
CA THR A 70 -19.82 -2.59 1.64
C THR A 70 -19.91 -1.42 2.62
N LEU A 71 -19.77 -1.66 3.93
CA LEU A 71 -19.79 -0.61 4.94
C LEU A 71 -18.53 0.27 4.89
N CYS A 72 -17.36 -0.36 4.67
CA CYS A 72 -16.07 0.33 4.71
C CYS A 72 -15.55 0.76 3.33
N GLU A 73 -16.20 0.37 2.24
CA GLU A 73 -15.69 0.54 0.88
C GLU A 73 -15.34 2.00 0.58
N ASN A 74 -16.24 2.92 0.93
CA ASN A 74 -16.08 4.36 0.69
C ASN A 74 -14.87 4.94 1.43
N ASP A 75 -14.62 4.50 2.66
CA ASP A 75 -13.49 4.96 3.48
C ASP A 75 -12.16 4.35 3.02
N LEU A 76 -12.22 3.14 2.47
CA LEU A 76 -11.07 2.41 1.96
C LEU A 76 -10.72 2.81 0.52
N LEU A 77 -11.67 3.30 -0.27
CA LEU A 77 -11.45 3.72 -1.64
C LEU A 77 -10.44 4.86 -1.70
N LYS A 78 -9.46 4.73 -2.60
CA LYS A 78 -8.53 5.83 -2.90
C LYS A 78 -8.42 5.98 -4.41
N GLN A 79 -8.26 7.22 -4.84
CA GLN A 79 -8.13 7.55 -6.25
C GLN A 79 -6.81 7.02 -6.81
N ASP A 80 -6.88 6.49 -8.02
CA ASP A 80 -5.70 6.20 -8.82
C ASP A 80 -4.99 7.50 -9.22
N THR A 81 -3.67 7.47 -9.20
CA THR A 81 -2.83 8.60 -9.61
C THR A 81 -1.97 8.20 -10.79
N ILE A 82 -1.46 9.18 -11.54
CA ILE A 82 -0.53 8.95 -12.64
C ILE A 82 0.70 8.13 -12.19
N LEU A 83 1.09 8.28 -10.91
CA LEU A 83 2.30 7.67 -10.36
C LEU A 83 2.08 6.25 -9.82
N ARG A 84 0.86 5.92 -9.38
CA ARG A 84 0.51 4.60 -8.89
C ARG A 84 -1.00 4.37 -8.88
N LYS A 85 -1.38 3.11 -9.13
CA LYS A 85 -2.71 2.60 -8.83
C LYS A 85 -2.88 2.41 -7.32
N SER A 86 -4.08 2.72 -6.82
CA SER A 86 -4.49 2.39 -5.47
C SER A 86 -4.68 0.88 -5.32
N ILE A 87 -4.47 0.40 -4.10
CA ILE A 87 -4.92 -0.94 -3.69
C ILE A 87 -6.46 -0.90 -3.59
N SER A 88 -7.14 -1.94 -4.07
CA SER A 88 -8.60 -2.02 -3.98
C SER A 88 -9.05 -2.05 -2.51
N PRO A 89 -10.26 -1.56 -2.18
CA PRO A 89 -10.84 -1.70 -0.85
C PRO A 89 -10.87 -3.15 -0.36
N GLU A 90 -11.20 -4.08 -1.26
CA GLU A 90 -11.26 -5.51 -0.99
C GLU A 90 -9.89 -6.10 -0.63
N GLU A 91 -8.84 -5.78 -1.38
CA GLU A 91 -7.48 -6.21 -1.07
C GLU A 91 -6.99 -5.59 0.24
N LYS A 92 -7.32 -4.32 0.52
CA LYS A 92 -7.00 -3.67 1.80
C LYS A 92 -7.65 -4.41 2.96
N LEU A 93 -8.96 -4.67 2.85
CA LEU A 93 -9.72 -5.32 3.91
C LEU A 93 -9.20 -6.75 4.14
N PHE A 94 -9.01 -7.51 3.07
CA PHE A 94 -8.50 -8.88 3.14
C PHE A 94 -7.11 -8.97 3.78
N VAL A 95 -6.19 -8.08 3.42
CA VAL A 95 -4.84 -8.05 4.02
C VAL A 95 -4.88 -7.60 5.48
N THR A 96 -5.84 -6.75 5.86
CA THR A 96 -5.98 -6.25 7.24
C THR A 96 -6.53 -7.32 8.18
N LEU A 97 -7.44 -8.17 7.69
CA LEU A 97 -8.11 -9.20 8.50
C LEU A 97 -7.35 -10.53 8.58
N ARG A 98 -6.36 -10.73 7.71
CA ARG A 98 -5.50 -11.92 7.72
C ARG A 98 -4.69 -12.05 9.02
#